data_AF-P90608-F1
#
_entry.id   AF-P90608-F1
#
_cell.length_a   1.000
_cell.length_b   1.000
_cell.length_c   1.000
_cell.angle_alpha   90.00
_cell.angle_beta   90.00
_cell.angle_gamma   90.00
#
_symmetry.space_group_name_H-M   'P 1'
#
loop_
_entity.id
_entity.type
_entity.pdbx_description
1 polymer ?
#
loop_
_entity_poly.entity_id
_entity_poly.type
_entity_poly.pdbx_seq_one_letter_code
_entity_poly.pdbx_strand_id
1 'polypeptide(L)'
;EFSQMWRSEWRNVTFPQQGTVFDYYVNSEKKKFMPWSEISPKFEYKSGRSVFNSLVFSPETTRLNFFAKELLEGGHPVMLTGFAGTGKSVLIRNLLNNLNDQEF
;
A
#
# COMPACT_ATOMS: atom_id res chain seq x y z
N GLU A 1 -5.43 -17.37 -8.54
CA GLU A 1 -6.25 -17.23 -9.75
C GLU A 1 -5.99 -15.91 -10.48
N PHE A 2 -6.39 -14.75 -9.93
CA PHE A 2 -6.21 -13.43 -10.58
C PHE A 2 -4.77 -13.15 -11.07
N SER A 3 -3.76 -13.42 -10.24
CA SER A 3 -2.36 -13.20 -10.64
C SER A 3 -1.92 -14.02 -11.85
N GLN A 4 -2.48 -15.21 -12.05
CA GLN A 4 -2.16 -16.05 -13.19
C GLN A 4 -2.89 -15.56 -14.44
N MET A 5 -4.18 -15.23 -14.29
CA MET A 5 -4.98 -14.61 -15.35
C MET A 5 -4.34 -13.29 -15.85
N TRP A 6 -3.92 -12.42 -14.94
CA TRP A 6 -3.24 -11.18 -15.33
C TRP A 6 -1.92 -11.46 -16.08
N ARG A 7 -1.14 -12.44 -15.66
CA ARG A 7 0.09 -12.79 -16.39
C ARG A 7 -0.17 -13.39 -17.78
N SER A 8 -1.27 -14.13 -17.97
CA SER A 8 -1.61 -14.73 -19.25
C SER A 8 -2.15 -13.73 -20.27
N GLU A 9 -2.83 -12.70 -19.80
CA GLU A 9 -3.39 -11.61 -20.62
C GLU A 9 -2.31 -10.60 -21.04
N TRP A 10 -1.48 -10.12 -20.10
CA TRP A 10 -0.48 -9.07 -20.35
C TRP A 10 0.88 -9.64 -20.79
N ARG A 11 0.89 -10.42 -21.89
CA ARG A 11 2.11 -11.12 -22.37
C ARG A 11 3.25 -10.21 -22.81
N ASN A 12 2.94 -8.98 -23.22
CA ASN A 12 3.92 -8.00 -23.66
C ASN A 12 4.53 -7.19 -22.51
N VAL A 13 4.10 -7.44 -21.28
CA VAL A 13 4.59 -6.74 -20.09
C VAL A 13 5.65 -7.59 -19.41
N THR A 14 6.87 -7.07 -19.28
CA THR A 14 7.93 -7.76 -18.54
C THR A 14 7.61 -7.76 -17.05
N PHE A 15 7.23 -8.92 -16.52
CA PHE A 15 6.86 -9.09 -15.11
C PHE A 15 7.84 -10.04 -14.38
N PRO A 16 8.21 -9.77 -13.10
CA PRO A 16 9.07 -10.65 -12.30
C PRO A 16 8.53 -12.09 -12.16
N GLN A 17 9.39 -13.10 -12.26
CA GLN A 17 8.95 -14.49 -12.22
C GLN A 17 8.47 -14.95 -10.83
N GLN A 18 9.00 -14.35 -9.77
CA GLN A 18 8.66 -14.70 -8.39
C GLN A 18 7.42 -13.92 -7.90
N GLY A 19 6.78 -14.42 -6.84
CA GLY A 19 5.61 -13.80 -6.22
C GLY A 19 4.38 -13.74 -7.13
N THR A 20 3.48 -12.82 -6.80
CA THR A 20 2.20 -12.52 -7.44
C THR A 20 2.19 -11.09 -7.96
N VAL A 21 1.21 -10.73 -8.78
CA VAL A 21 1.01 -9.35 -9.24
C VAL A 21 0.83 -8.34 -8.10
N PHE A 22 0.42 -8.81 -6.92
CA PHE A 22 0.19 -7.95 -5.77
C PHE A 22 1.45 -7.66 -4.96
N ASP A 23 2.57 -8.34 -5.23
CA ASP A 23 3.83 -8.16 -4.50
C ASP A 23 4.68 -7.00 -5.05
N TYR A 24 4.24 -6.41 -6.17
CA TYR A 24 4.97 -5.38 -6.89
C TYR A 24 4.13 -4.12 -7.13
N TYR A 25 4.81 -2.98 -7.15
CA TYR A 25 4.29 -1.69 -7.61
C TYR A 25 4.98 -1.29 -8.92
N VAL A 26 4.37 -0.36 -9.66
CA VAL A 26 4.98 0.20 -10.88
C VAL A 26 5.82 1.41 -10.48
N ASN A 27 7.13 1.32 -10.63
CA ASN A 27 8.01 2.47 -10.49
C ASN A 27 7.97 3.29 -11.79
N SER A 28 7.42 4.50 -11.73
CA SER A 28 7.22 5.38 -12.89
C SER A 28 8.52 5.85 -13.54
N GLU A 29 9.58 6.07 -12.74
CA GLU A 29 10.89 6.51 -13.22
C GLU A 29 11.62 5.40 -13.96
N LYS A 30 11.71 4.21 -13.35
CA LYS A 30 12.41 3.04 -13.91
C LYS A 30 11.57 2.26 -14.91
N LYS A 31 10.27 2.56 -15.00
CA LYS A 31 9.27 1.88 -15.84
C LYS A 31 9.29 0.36 -15.66
N LYS A 32 9.40 -0.09 -14.39
CA LYS A 32 9.53 -1.50 -14.01
C LYS A 32 8.69 -1.83 -12.79
N PHE A 33 8.30 -3.10 -12.69
CA PHE A 33 7.71 -3.65 -11.47
C PHE A 33 8.80 -3.83 -10.41
N MET A 34 8.62 -3.20 -9.26
CA MET A 34 9.52 -3.29 -8.11
C MET A 34 8.74 -3.79 -6.89
N PRO A 35 9.36 -4.57 -5.98
CA PRO A 35 8.65 -5.12 -4.85
C PRO A 35 8.25 -4.01 -3.87
N TRP A 36 7.09 -4.14 -3.21
CA TRP A 36 6.63 -3.15 -2.22
C TRP A 36 7.61 -2.97 -1.05
N SER A 37 8.43 -3.97 -0.75
CA SER A 37 9.47 -3.91 0.27
C SER A 37 10.50 -2.80 0.04
N GLU A 38 10.71 -2.35 -1.20
CA GLU A 38 11.63 -1.25 -1.53
C GLU A 38 11.14 0.11 -1.06
N ILE A 39 9.81 0.29 -1.00
CA ILE A 39 9.19 1.56 -0.57
C ILE A 39 8.45 1.44 0.76
N SER A 40 8.49 0.26 1.38
CA SER A 40 7.90 0.04 2.70
C SER A 40 8.69 0.82 3.75
N PRO A 41 8.05 1.74 4.50
CA PRO A 41 8.71 2.45 5.58
C PRO A 41 9.38 1.48 6.55
N LYS A 42 10.67 1.70 6.84
CA LYS A 42 11.36 0.93 7.86
C LYS A 42 10.70 1.19 9.21
N PHE A 43 10.38 0.12 9.93
CA PHE A 43 9.89 0.25 11.29
C PHE A 43 11.02 0.73 12.20
N GLU A 44 10.86 1.91 12.79
CA GLU A 44 11.73 2.40 13.84
C GLU A 44 11.02 2.34 15.19
N TYR A 45 11.50 1.47 16.06
CA TYR A 45 11.01 1.42 17.44
C TYR A 45 11.52 2.65 18.21
N LYS A 46 10.61 3.49 18.70
CA LYS A 46 10.92 4.60 19.60
C LYS A 46 10.45 4.26 21.00
N SER A 47 11.40 4.10 21.92
CA SER A 47 11.13 3.87 23.34
C SER A 47 10.20 4.96 23.88
N GLY A 48 9.09 4.58 24.50
CA GLY A 48 8.08 5.51 25.03
C GLY A 48 6.86 5.76 24.13
N ARG A 49 6.83 5.27 22.88
CA ARG A 49 5.59 5.24 22.09
C ARG A 49 4.77 3.99 22.42
N SER A 50 3.47 4.17 22.62
CA SER A 50 2.54 3.05 22.75
C SER A 50 2.58 2.19 21.47
N VAL A 51 2.76 0.89 21.64
CA VAL A 51 2.74 -0.09 20.53
C VAL A 51 1.40 -0.05 19.80
N PHE A 52 0.31 0.23 20.52
CA PHE A 52 -1.04 0.36 19.96
C PHE A 52 -1.19 1.53 18.96
N ASN A 53 -0.33 2.55 19.06
CA ASN A 53 -0.33 3.70 18.15
C ASN A 53 0.78 3.63 17.10
N SER A 54 1.55 2.54 17.06
CA SER A 54 2.64 2.36 16.11
C SER A 54 2.16 1.54 14.92
N LEU A 55 1.95 2.18 13.77
CA LEU A 55 1.63 1.49 12.53
C LEU A 55 2.93 0.92 11.92
N VAL A 56 2.96 -0.40 11.74
CA VAL A 56 4.05 -1.09 11.05
C VAL A 56 3.64 -1.31 9.60
N PHE A 57 4.42 -0.75 8.67
CA PHE A 57 4.19 -0.95 7.26
C PHE A 57 4.83 -2.26 6.80
N SER A 58 4.01 -3.29 6.65
CA SER A 58 4.35 -4.48 5.85
C SER A 58 4.14 -4.19 4.35
N PRO A 59 4.66 -5.03 3.43
CA PRO A 59 4.37 -4.91 2.00
C PRO A 59 2.87 -4.78 1.68
N GLU A 60 2.02 -5.54 2.36
CA GLU A 60 0.56 -5.50 2.18
C GLU A 60 -0.04 -4.17 2.64
N THR A 61 0.35 -3.68 3.82
CA THR A 61 -0.13 -2.39 4.34
C THR A 61 0.37 -1.23 3.49
N THR A 62 1.60 -1.30 3.01
CA THR A 62 2.19 -0.31 2.08
C THR A 62 1.40 -0.25 0.77
N ARG A 63 1.06 -1.41 0.18
CA ARG A 63 0.21 -1.48 -1.01
C ARG A 63 -1.16 -0.84 -0.79
N LEU A 64 -1.83 -1.18 0.31
CA LEU A 64 -3.16 -0.63 0.62
C LEU A 64 -3.09 0.89 0.84
N ASN A 65 -2.08 1.35 1.58
CA ASN A 65 -1.86 2.78 1.81
C ASN A 65 -1.59 3.54 0.51
N PHE A 66 -0.79 2.97 -0.39
CA PHE A 66 -0.47 3.57 -1.69
C PHE A 66 -1.74 3.82 -2.49
N PHE A 67 -2.56 2.79 -2.74
CA PHE A 67 -3.79 2.96 -3.52
C PHE A 67 -4.82 3.83 -2.81
N ALA A 68 -4.95 3.73 -1.50
CA ALA A 68 -5.88 4.57 -0.75
C ALA A 68 -5.49 6.05 -0.84
N LYS A 69 -4.19 6.36 -0.75
CA LYS A 69 -3.68 7.72 -0.90
C LYS A 69 -3.96 8.28 -2.29
N GLU A 70 -3.59 7.55 -3.35
CA GLU A 70 -3.82 7.97 -4.74
C GLU A 70 -5.30 8.22 -5.04
N LEU A 71 -6.19 7.36 -4.54
CA LEU A 71 -7.63 7.54 -4.71
C LEU A 71 -8.15 8.76 -3.94
N LEU A 72 -7.71 8.96 -2.70
CA LEU A 72 -8.12 10.11 -1.89
C LEU A 72 -7.64 11.44 -2.49
N GLU A 73 -6.40 11.51 -2.98
CA GLU A 73 -5.86 12.68 -3.69
C GLU A 73 -6.61 12.95 -5.00
N GLY A 74 -7.12 11.90 -5.65
CA GLY A 74 -8.04 12.01 -6.79
C GLY A 74 -9.49 12.39 -6.42
N GLY A 75 -9.80 12.66 -5.15
CA GLY A 75 -11.15 12.98 -4.69
C GLY A 75 -12.11 11.78 -4.65
N HIS A 76 -11.59 10.56 -4.66
CA HIS A 76 -12.39 9.34 -4.61
C HIS A 76 -12.49 8.80 -3.17
N PRO A 77 -13.72 8.66 -2.61
CA PRO A 77 -13.90 8.07 -1.29
C PRO A 77 -13.45 6.61 -1.24
N VAL A 78 -12.72 6.24 -0.18
CA VAL A 78 -12.18 4.88 0.02
C VAL A 78 -12.78 4.23 1.26
N MET A 79 -13.20 2.97 1.15
CA MET A 79 -13.61 2.14 2.28
C MET A 79 -12.71 0.90 2.39
N LEU A 80 -12.13 0.68 3.57
CA LEU A 80 -11.38 -0.54 3.88
C LEU A 80 -12.27 -1.56 4.58
N THR A 81 -12.36 -2.77 4.04
CA THR A 81 -13.19 -3.86 4.57
C THR A 81 -12.34 -5.04 5.05
N GLY A 82 -12.89 -5.85 5.98
CA GLY A 82 -12.20 -7.03 6.54
C GLY A 82 -12.51 -7.25 8.02
N PHE A 83 -12.04 -8.37 8.57
CA PHE A 83 -12.31 -8.79 9.96
C PHE A 83 -11.88 -7.77 11.03
N ALA A 84 -12.50 -7.80 12.20
CA ALA A 84 -12.09 -6.95 13.32
C ALA A 84 -10.62 -7.20 13.70
N GLY A 85 -9.92 -6.15 14.15
CA GLY A 85 -8.52 -6.27 14.59
C GLY A 85 -7.46 -6.24 13.47
N THR A 86 -7.83 -6.18 12.19
CA THR A 86 -6.86 -6.16 11.06
C THR A 86 -6.19 -4.81 10.78
N GLY A 87 -6.17 -3.88 11.73
CA GLY A 87 -5.49 -2.59 11.59
C GLY A 87 -6.17 -1.53 10.70
N LYS A 88 -7.34 -1.80 10.12
CA LYS A 88 -8.07 -0.88 9.21
C LYS A 88 -8.25 0.54 9.78
N SER A 89 -8.75 0.65 11.02
CA SER A 89 -8.98 1.96 11.66
C SER A 89 -7.67 2.72 11.92
N VAL A 90 -6.57 2.02 12.16
CA VAL A 90 -5.25 2.64 12.33
C VAL A 90 -4.75 3.18 10.99
N LEU A 91 -4.92 2.41 9.91
CA LEU A 91 -4.54 2.85 8.56
C LEU A 91 -5.36 4.05 8.09
N ILE A 92 -6.68 4.06 8.28
CA ILE A 92 -7.52 5.22 7.94
C ILE A 92 -7.11 6.46 8.74
N ARG A 93 -6.88 6.34 10.05
CA ARG A 93 -6.39 7.49 10.86
C ARG A 93 -5.04 7.99 10.36
N ASN A 94 -4.14 7.09 9.98
CA ASN A 94 -2.87 7.48 9.39
C ASN A 94 -3.05 8.24 8.08
N LEU A 95 -3.94 7.77 7.18
CA LEU A 95 -4.24 8.47 5.93
C LEU A 95 -4.81 9.87 6.19
N LEU A 96 -5.81 9.98 7.07
CA LEU A 96 -6.44 11.26 7.42
C LEU A 96 -5.45 12.26 8.03
N ASN A 97 -4.56 11.80 8.92
CA ASN A 97 -3.54 12.66 9.53
C ASN A 97 -2.48 13.17 8.52
N ASN A 98 -2.37 12.54 7.35
CA ASN A 98 -1.46 12.94 6.28
C ASN A 98 -2.15 13.77 5.19
N LEU A 99 -3.47 13.98 5.27
CA LEU A 99 -4.16 14.94 4.42
C LEU A 99 -3.89 16.35 4.95
N ASN A 100 -3.48 17.27 4.08
CA ASN A 100 -3.30 18.67 4.47
C ASN A 100 -4.67 19.34 4.60
N ASP A 101 -4.90 20.03 5.71
CA ASP A 101 -6.14 20.78 5.96
C ASP A 101 -6.39 21.94 4.97
N GLN A 102 -5.43 22.27 4.10
CA GLN A 102 -5.47 23.46 3.25
C GLN A 102 -5.93 23.23 1.79
N GLU A 103 -6.22 21.98 1.39
CA GLU A 103 -6.64 21.66 0.01
C GLU A 103 -8.14 21.34 -0.15
N PHE A 104 -8.96 21.65 0.86
CA PHE A 104 -10.42 21.54 0.81
C PHE A 104 -11.13 22.89 0.96
#